data_AF-A0A268RE16-F1
#
_entry.id   AF-A0A268RE16-F1
#
_cell.length_a   1.000
_cell.length_b   1.000
_cell.length_c   1.000
_cell.angle_alpha   90.00
_cell.angle_beta   90.00
_cell.angle_gamma   90.00
#
_symmetry.space_group_name_H-M   'P 1'
#
loop_
_entity.id
_entity.type
_entity.pdbx_description
1 polymer ?
#
loop_
_entity_poly.entity_id
_entity_poly.type
_entity_poly.pdbx_seq_one_letter_code
_entity_poly.pdbx_strand_id
1 'polypeptide(L)'
;FTPQLVTAVWTGYDKGQVITKTVEKTYAKNIWIRFMEEAHKGKPAKEFKAPKGTAGVYIDPANGKIAGENCPVKRLTYFAEGTEPAEYCTD
;
A
#
# COMPACT_ATOMS: atom_id res chain seq x y z
N PHE A 1 5.88 -4.64 -4.61
CA PHE A 1 6.68 -4.60 -5.84
C PHE A 1 7.40 -3.27 -5.90
N THR A 2 8.39 -3.11 -6.78
CA THR A 2 9.07 -1.82 -7.02
C THR A 2 8.89 -1.42 -8.48
N PRO A 3 9.21 -0.17 -8.88
CA PRO A 3 9.19 0.22 -10.29
C PRO A 3 10.14 -0.63 -11.17
N GLN A 4 11.07 -1.38 -10.57
CA GLN A 4 12.10 -2.15 -11.28
C GLN A 4 11.87 -3.67 -11.22
N LEU A 5 11.06 -4.16 -10.27
CA LEU A 5 10.93 -5.59 -10.02
C LEU A 5 9.54 -5.97 -9.50
N VAL A 6 8.98 -6.98 -10.17
CA VAL A 6 7.76 -7.68 -9.75
C VAL A 6 8.13 -9.12 -9.40
N THR A 7 7.65 -9.58 -8.26
CA THR A 7 7.85 -10.95 -7.77
C THR A 7 6.53 -11.45 -7.20
N ALA A 8 6.14 -12.66 -7.58
CA ALA A 8 5.03 -13.39 -7.01
C ALA A 8 5.54 -14.68 -6.35
N VAL A 9 4.99 -15.01 -5.18
CA VAL A 9 5.30 -16.26 -4.47
C VAL A 9 3.98 -16.91 -4.11
N TRP A 10 3.86 -18.18 -4.45
CA TRP A 10 2.72 -19.03 -4.08
C TRP A 10 3.20 -20.14 -3.17
N THR A 11 2.39 -20.48 -2.17
CA THR A 11 2.60 -21.62 -1.27
C THR A 11 1.29 -22.34 -1.08
N GLY A 12 1.31 -23.66 -1.18
CA GLY A 12 0.16 -24.52 -0.94
C GLY A 12 0.61 -25.97 -0.90
N TYR A 13 -0.32 -26.84 -0.50
CA TYR A 13 -0.12 -28.28 -0.64
C TYR A 13 -0.51 -28.70 -2.06
N ASP A 14 0.19 -29.69 -2.62
CA ASP A 14 -0.13 -30.22 -3.95
C ASP A 14 -1.55 -30.83 -4.01
N LYS A 15 -2.00 -31.37 -2.87
CA LYS A 15 -3.39 -31.83 -2.68
C LYS A 15 -4.21 -30.68 -2.11
N GLY A 16 -5.47 -30.56 -2.55
CA GLY A 16 -6.41 -29.52 -2.13
C GLY A 16 -6.73 -29.57 -0.63
N GLN A 17 -5.83 -29.06 0.19
CA GLN A 17 -5.90 -29.03 1.64
C GLN A 17 -5.94 -27.59 2.14
N VAL A 18 -6.71 -27.37 3.20
CA VAL A 18 -6.82 -26.06 3.81
C VAL A 18 -5.57 -25.78 4.65
N ILE A 19 -4.96 -24.61 4.46
CA ILE A 19 -3.88 -24.12 5.32
C ILE A 19 -4.49 -23.67 6.66
N THR A 20 -4.29 -24.48 7.70
CA THR A 20 -4.85 -24.22 9.04
C THR A 20 -3.83 -23.63 10.00
N LYS A 21 -2.53 -23.96 9.85
CA LYS A 21 -1.49 -23.47 10.77
C LYS A 21 -1.15 -22.01 10.46
N THR A 22 -1.15 -21.19 11.50
CA THR A 22 -0.80 -19.75 11.39
C THR A 22 0.58 -19.54 10.76
N VAL A 23 1.55 -20.42 11.06
CA VAL A 23 2.91 -20.31 10.51
C VAL A 23 2.95 -20.48 8.99
N GLU A 24 2.15 -21.40 8.43
CA GLU A 24 2.12 -21.70 7.00
C GLU A 24 1.58 -20.53 6.17
N LYS A 25 0.65 -19.75 6.74
CA LYS A 25 0.12 -18.51 6.14
C LYS A 25 1.18 -17.43 5.95
N THR A 26 2.33 -17.54 6.61
CA THR A 26 3.41 -16.55 6.54
C THR A 26 4.53 -16.92 5.55
N TYR A 27 4.58 -18.16 5.06
CA TYR A 27 5.71 -18.64 4.25
C TYR A 27 5.90 -17.86 2.96
N ALA A 28 4.84 -17.63 2.18
CA ALA A 28 4.92 -16.85 0.95
C ALA A 28 5.48 -15.43 1.20
N LYS A 29 5.02 -14.77 2.27
CA LYS A 29 5.51 -13.45 2.69
C LYS A 29 7.00 -13.49 3.02
N ASN A 30 7.44 -14.46 3.82
CA ASN A 30 8.83 -14.54 4.27
C ASN A 30 9.80 -14.88 3.13
N ILE A 31 9.39 -15.74 2.20
CA ILE A 31 10.15 -16.03 0.97
C ILE A 31 10.26 -14.76 0.12
N TRP A 32 9.14 -14.05 -0.09
CA TRP A 32 9.11 -12.82 -0.87
C TRP A 32 10.01 -11.73 -0.26
N ILE A 33 9.98 -11.54 1.07
CA ILE A 33 10.81 -10.54 1.77
C ILE A 33 12.29 -10.84 1.52
N ARG A 34 12.74 -12.06 1.82
CA ARG A 34 14.15 -12.46 1.66
C ARG A 34 14.64 -12.27 0.23
N PHE A 35 13.82 -12.69 -0.74
CA PHE A 35 14.17 -12.52 -2.16
C PHE A 35 14.26 -11.03 -2.53
N MET A 36 13.28 -10.21 -2.13
CA MET A 36 13.26 -8.80 -2.50
C MET A 36 14.37 -8.00 -1.83
N GLU A 37 14.71 -8.30 -0.58
CA GLU A 37 15.83 -7.68 0.14
C GLU A 37 17.16 -7.93 -0.58
N GLU A 38 17.45 -9.19 -0.93
CA GLU A 38 18.68 -9.52 -1.67
C GLU A 38 18.65 -8.97 -3.10
N ALA A 39 17.51 -9.06 -3.81
CA ALA A 39 17.39 -8.57 -5.18
C ALA A 39 17.55 -7.05 -5.32
N HIS A 40 17.29 -6.29 -4.26
CA HIS A 40 17.45 -4.84 -4.19
C HIS A 40 18.75 -4.39 -3.52
N LYS A 41 19.55 -5.29 -2.97
CA LYS A 41 20.82 -4.96 -2.30
C LYS A 41 21.74 -4.19 -3.24
N GLY A 42 22.18 -3.01 -2.78
CA GLY A 42 23.04 -2.11 -3.56
C GLY A 42 22.37 -1.41 -4.75
N LYS A 43 21.05 -1.53 -4.93
CA LYS A 43 20.31 -0.83 -6.00
C LYS A 43 19.68 0.46 -5.48
N PRO A 44 19.64 1.54 -6.28
CA PRO A 44 18.95 2.75 -5.89
C PRO A 44 17.44 2.52 -5.78
N ALA A 45 16.82 3.04 -4.73
CA ALA A 45 15.37 3.07 -4.58
C ALA A 45 14.77 4.00 -5.64
N LYS A 46 13.80 3.49 -6.41
CA LYS A 46 13.01 4.30 -7.36
C LYS A 46 11.60 4.49 -6.83
N GLU A 47 11.10 5.70 -6.95
CA GLU A 47 9.72 6.05 -6.60
C GLU A 47 8.76 5.78 -7.75
N PHE A 48 7.50 5.52 -7.41
CA PHE A 48 6.42 5.52 -8.39
C PHE A 48 6.07 6.95 -8.77
N LYS A 49 5.97 7.21 -10.07
CA LYS A 49 5.46 8.51 -10.55
C LYS A 49 3.93 8.49 -10.46
N ALA A 50 3.36 9.54 -9.88
CA ALA A 50 1.92 9.73 -9.90
C ALA A 50 1.44 9.76 -11.36
N PRO A 51 0.42 8.95 -11.73
CA PRO A 51 -0.14 9.02 -13.07
C PRO A 51 -0.91 10.34 -13.24
N LYS A 52 -1.04 10.79 -14.50
CA LYS A 52 -1.94 11.91 -14.84
C LYS A 52 -3.36 11.58 -14.34
N GLY A 53 -4.11 12.57 -13.86
CA GLY A 53 -5.43 12.34 -13.29
C GLY A 53 -5.41 11.95 -11.81
N THR A 54 -4.34 12.28 -11.07
CA THR A 54 -4.21 11.97 -9.64
C THR A 54 -4.18 13.25 -8.81
N ALA A 55 -5.14 13.41 -7.92
CA ALA A 55 -5.21 14.51 -6.95
C ALA A 55 -4.71 14.06 -5.57
N GLY A 56 -3.82 14.82 -4.96
CA GLY A 56 -3.38 14.61 -3.57
C GLY A 56 -4.09 15.56 -2.62
N VAL A 57 -4.82 15.03 -1.65
CA VAL A 57 -5.59 15.82 -0.67
C VAL A 57 -5.26 15.37 0.74
N TYR A 58 -5.13 16.31 1.67
CA TYR A 58 -5.02 15.97 3.09
C TYR A 58 -6.40 15.61 3.64
N ILE A 59 -6.52 14.39 4.16
CA ILE A 59 -7.76 13.83 4.69
C ILE A 59 -7.62 13.57 6.18
N ASP A 60 -8.68 13.80 6.94
CA ASP A 60 -8.81 13.30 8.30
C ASP A 60 -9.17 11.81 8.25
N PRO A 61 -8.28 10.90 8.71
CA PRO A 61 -8.52 9.47 8.62
C PRO A 61 -9.70 8.99 9.47
N ALA A 62 -10.20 9.78 10.42
CA ALA A 62 -11.33 9.40 11.27
C ALA A 62 -12.67 9.49 10.54
N ASN A 63 -12.85 10.49 9.67
CA ASN A 63 -14.14 10.78 9.01
C ASN A 63 -14.06 10.79 7.47
N GLY A 64 -12.86 10.77 6.88
CA GLY A 64 -12.67 10.77 5.43
C GLY A 64 -12.87 12.13 4.75
N LYS A 65 -13.04 13.22 5.52
CA LYS A 65 -13.22 14.59 4.99
C LYS A 65 -11.88 15.27 4.74
N ILE A 66 -11.90 16.35 3.94
CA ILE A 66 -10.72 17.20 3.77
C ILE A 66 -10.30 17.73 5.13
N ALA A 67 -9.05 17.50 5.50
CA ALA A 67 -8.51 17.97 6.78
C ALA A 67 -8.34 19.49 6.74
N GLY A 68 -9.29 20.20 7.36
CA GLY A 68 -9.22 21.64 7.61
C GLY A 68 -8.20 21.99 8.69
N GLU A 69 -8.16 23.27 9.11
CA GLU A 69 -7.23 23.75 10.13
C GLU A 69 -7.41 23.06 11.48
N ASN A 70 -8.66 22.76 11.86
CA ASN A 70 -9.02 22.22 13.17
C ASN A 70 -8.79 20.70 13.32
N CYS A 71 -8.55 19.98 12.22
CA CYS A 71 -8.47 18.53 12.27
C CYS A 71 -7.08 18.10 12.80
N PRO A 72 -7.01 17.34 13.92
CA PRO A 72 -5.76 17.04 14.62
C PRO A 72 -4.84 16.08 13.85
N VAL A 73 -5.42 15.25 12.97
CA VAL A 73 -4.68 14.30 12.14
C VAL A 73 -4.95 14.61 10.67
N LYS A 74 -3.87 14.81 9.91
CA LYS A 74 -3.92 15.06 8.47
C LYS A 74 -3.10 14.02 7.75
N ARG A 75 -3.71 13.27 6.83
CA ARG A 75 -3.04 12.25 6.03
C ARG A 75 -3.17 12.57 4.54
N LEU A 76 -2.03 12.78 3.88
CA LEU A 76 -2.00 12.92 2.42
C LEU A 76 -2.49 11.62 1.78
N THR A 77 -3.55 11.74 0.98
CA THR A 77 -4.22 10.63 0.31
C THR A 77 -4.42 11.00 -1.15
N TYR A 78 -4.26 10.01 -2.04
CA TYR A 78 -4.36 10.19 -3.48
C TYR A 78 -5.69 9.66 -4.01
N PHE A 79 -6.35 10.45 -4.84
CA PHE A 79 -7.63 10.15 -5.49
C PHE A 79 -7.49 10.27 -7.00
N ALA A 80 -8.39 9.64 -7.74
CA ALA A 80 -8.59 10.03 -9.13
C ALA A 80 -9.17 11.45 -9.14
N GLU A 81 -8.66 12.32 -10.01
CA GLU A 81 -9.12 13.71 -10.13
C GLU A 81 -10.66 13.77 -10.29
N GLY A 82 -11.31 14.60 -9.47
CA GLY A 82 -12.76 14.79 -9.43
C GLY A 82 -13.50 13.78 -8.55
N THR A 83 -12.80 12.88 -7.87
CA THR A 83 -13.38 11.90 -6.92
C THR A 83 -12.94 12.14 -5.48
N GLU A 84 -12.09 13.14 -5.26
CA GLU A 84 -11.71 13.55 -3.92
C GLU A 84 -12.91 14.04 -3.08
N PRO A 85 -12.89 13.84 -1.76
CA PRO A 85 -13.86 14.43 -0.85
C PRO A 85 -13.95 15.94 -1.05
N ALA A 86 -15.16 16.50 -0.96
CA ALA A 86 -15.41 17.93 -1.13
C ALA A 86 -15.66 18.67 0.20
N GLU A 87 -16.05 17.95 1.24
CA GLU A 87 -16.36 18.54 2.55
C GLU A 87 -15.10 18.66 3.41
N TYR A 88 -14.97 19.80 4.08
CA TYR A 88 -13.96 20.00 5.11
C TYR A 88 -14.45 19.42 6.44
N CYS A 89 -13.52 18.85 7.21
CA CYS A 89 -13.76 18.58 8.61
C CYS A 89 -13.83 19.91 9.37
N THR A 90 -14.92 20.06 10.13
CA THR A 90 -15.25 21.27 10.92
C THR A 90 -15.04 21.07 12.42
N ASP A 91 -14.73 19.85 12.82
CA ASP A 91 -14.83 19.35 14.18
C ASP A 91 -13.46 19.24 14.85
#